data_AF-A0A6U6CA73-F1
#
_entry.id   AF-A0A6U6CA73-F1
#
_cell.length_a   1.000
_cell.length_b   1.000
_cell.length_c   1.000
_cell.angle_alpha   90.00
_cell.angle_beta   90.00
_cell.angle_gamma   90.00
#
_symmetry.space_group_name_H-M   'P 1'
#
loop_
_entity.id
_entity.type
_entity.pdbx_description
1 polymer ?
#
loop_
_entity_poly.entity_id
_entity_poly.type
_entity_poly.pdbx_seq_one_letter_code
_entity_poly.pdbx_strand_id
1 'polypeptide(L)'
;MSKLVETTIDDDGDDEVQEIPLPNVKATVLAKVIEYCTHYKMEEAMSPIQTPLKSSKIEEVVQKWYAEFVKVEQVLLFELVTAANFMDIKPLLDLTCFAVAVMIKGKTAEDIRKIFNISNDFSPEEEAAVREENKWCEQP
;
A
#
# COMPACT_ATOMS: atom_id res chain seq x y z
N MET A 1 5.77 9.08 12.09
CA MET A 1 7.14 8.51 12.23
C MET A 1 7.02 6.99 12.23
N SER A 2 8.08 6.27 11.84
CA SER A 2 8.14 4.81 11.92
C SER A 2 8.28 4.38 13.37
N LYS A 3 7.38 3.50 13.83
CA LYS A 3 7.46 2.95 15.19
C LYS A 3 8.61 1.96 15.34
N LEU A 4 9.01 1.27 14.27
CA LEU A 4 10.19 0.40 14.30
C LEU A 4 11.43 1.21 14.70
N VAL A 5 11.64 2.36 14.03
CA VAL A 5 12.74 3.28 14.32
C VAL A 5 12.65 3.81 15.75
N GLU A 6 11.45 4.21 16.18
CA GLU A 6 11.19 4.69 17.54
C GLU A 6 11.52 3.65 18.62
N THR A 7 11.24 2.36 18.38
CA THR A 7 11.56 1.28 19.33
C THR A 7 13.01 0.85 19.33
N THR A 8 13.75 1.12 18.25
CA THR A 8 15.17 0.74 18.14
C THR A 8 16.12 1.80 18.67
N ILE A 9 15.72 3.08 18.65
CA ILE A 9 16.51 4.17 19.21
C ILE A 9 16.35 4.15 20.74
N ASP A 10 17.43 3.85 21.45
CA ASP A 10 17.47 3.97 22.91
C ASP A 10 17.34 5.45 23.29
N ASP A 11 16.49 5.77 24.27
CA ASP A 11 16.19 7.13 24.77
C ASP A 11 17.41 7.77 25.50
N ASP A 12 18.52 7.03 25.60
CA ASP A 12 19.78 7.46 26.19
C ASP A 12 20.58 8.29 25.19
N GLY A 13 20.15 9.55 24.99
CA GLY A 13 20.94 10.78 24.79
C GLY A 13 22.26 10.82 23.99
N ASP A 14 22.67 9.78 23.28
CA ASP A 14 23.87 9.77 22.45
C ASP A 14 23.45 10.02 20.99
N ASP A 15 23.96 11.11 20.41
CA ASP A 15 23.91 11.42 18.98
C ASP A 15 24.73 10.42 18.13
N GLU A 16 24.82 9.15 18.55
CA GLU A 16 25.45 8.08 17.79
C GLU A 16 24.50 7.58 16.70
N VAL A 17 25.04 7.46 15.47
CA VAL A 17 24.29 6.95 14.32
C VAL A 17 24.05 5.46 14.52
N GLN A 18 22.87 5.10 15.03
CA GLN A 18 22.47 3.70 15.19
C GLN A 18 22.05 3.12 13.83
N GLU A 19 22.81 2.15 13.34
CA GLU A 19 22.49 1.45 12.10
C GLU A 19 21.35 0.44 12.32
N ILE A 20 20.20 0.68 11.69
CA ILE A 20 19.06 -0.25 11.72
C ILE A 20 19.13 -1.14 10.47
N PRO A 21 19.37 -2.46 10.61
CA PRO A 21 19.44 -3.35 9.46
C PRO A 21 18.05 -3.54 8.84
N LEU A 22 17.92 -3.19 7.56
CA LEU A 22 16.69 -3.37 6.76
C LEU A 22 16.95 -4.36 5.59
N PRO A 23 17.17 -5.65 5.85
CA PRO A 23 17.60 -6.60 4.84
C PRO A 23 16.59 -6.82 3.70
N ASN A 24 15.31 -6.52 3.94
CA ASN A 24 14.22 -6.74 2.99
C ASN A 24 13.71 -5.46 2.32
N VAL A 25 14.39 -4.32 2.51
CA VAL A 25 13.98 -3.04 1.91
C VAL A 25 15.08 -2.54 0.97
N LYS A 26 14.77 -2.43 -0.32
CA LYS A 26 15.71 -1.86 -1.30
C LYS A 26 15.96 -0.38 -1.00
N ALA A 27 17.16 0.10 -1.31
CA ALA A 27 17.53 1.51 -1.09
C ALA A 27 16.57 2.50 -1.80
N THR A 28 16.06 2.14 -2.98
CA THR A 28 15.08 2.95 -3.73
C THR A 28 13.73 3.06 -3.01
N VAL A 29 13.27 1.97 -2.41
CA VAL A 29 12.03 1.91 -1.62
C VAL A 29 12.20 2.73 -0.35
N LEU A 30 13.34 2.56 0.35
CA LEU A 30 13.64 3.30 1.56
C LEU A 30 13.70 4.81 1.31
N ALA A 31 14.35 5.25 0.22
CA ALA A 31 14.38 6.66 -0.17
C ALA A 31 12.96 7.23 -0.34
N LYS A 32 12.06 6.45 -0.92
CA LYS A 32 10.66 6.85 -1.12
C LYS A 32 9.86 6.87 0.18
N VAL A 33 10.13 5.95 1.11
CA VAL A 33 9.56 5.97 2.47
C VAL A 33 10.04 7.20 3.25
N ILE A 34 11.32 7.56 3.12
CA ILE A 34 11.89 8.76 3.74
C ILE A 34 11.22 10.02 3.16
N GLU A 35 11.06 10.10 1.83
CA GLU A 35 10.33 11.20 1.17
C GLU A 35 8.93 11.38 1.76
N TYR A 36 8.18 10.28 1.93
CA TYR A 36 6.87 10.31 2.60
C TYR A 36 6.95 10.83 4.04
N CYS A 37 7.87 10.29 4.85
CA CYS A 37 7.97 10.68 6.25
C CYS A 37 8.37 12.15 6.43
N THR A 38 9.26 12.64 5.58
CA THR A 38 9.69 14.04 5.54
C THR A 38 8.51 14.95 5.22
N HIS A 39 7.77 14.67 4.14
CA HIS A 39 6.60 15.45 3.77
C HIS A 39 5.51 15.42 4.86
N TYR A 40 5.22 14.24 5.41
CA TYR A 40 4.21 14.05 6.46
C TYR A 40 4.53 14.85 7.73
N LYS A 41 5.82 14.97 8.10
CA LYS A 41 6.26 15.65 9.32
C LYS A 41 6.49 17.15 9.13
N MET A 42 7.03 17.56 7.99
CA MET A 42 7.51 18.92 7.77
C MET A 42 6.54 19.81 7.00
N GLU A 43 5.67 19.23 6.16
CA GLU A 43 4.77 20.00 5.31
C GLU A 43 3.30 19.80 5.70
N GLU A 44 2.77 18.60 5.50
CA GLU A 44 1.35 18.34 5.69
C GLU A 44 1.10 16.89 6.11
N ALA A 45 0.46 16.67 7.26
CA ALA A 45 0.04 15.34 7.68
C ALA A 45 -1.12 14.82 6.79
N MET A 46 -1.08 13.54 6.43
CA MET A 46 -2.15 12.92 5.66
C MET A 46 -3.45 12.87 6.47
N SER A 47 -4.56 13.26 5.84
CA SER A 47 -5.88 13.06 6.43
C SER A 47 -6.24 11.57 6.47
N PRO A 48 -6.89 11.08 7.54
CA PRO A 48 -7.33 9.69 7.60
C PRO A 48 -8.28 9.35 6.44
N ILE A 49 -7.99 8.25 5.74
CA ILE A 49 -8.85 7.74 4.67
C ILE A 49 -10.13 7.18 5.32
N GLN A 50 -11.27 7.76 4.99
CA GLN A 50 -12.55 7.34 5.57
C GLN A 50 -13.10 6.11 4.83
N THR A 51 -13.60 5.14 5.60
CA THR A 51 -14.37 3.99 5.12
C THR A 51 -15.85 4.17 5.50
N PRO A 52 -16.81 3.92 4.60
CA PRO A 52 -16.65 3.46 3.22
C PRO A 52 -16.06 4.53 2.30
N LEU A 53 -15.35 4.09 1.26
CA LEU A 53 -14.70 4.97 0.29
C LEU A 53 -15.75 5.81 -0.45
N LYS A 54 -15.62 7.15 -0.33
CA LYS A 54 -16.54 8.10 -0.98
C LYS A 54 -16.37 8.14 -2.51
N SER A 55 -15.17 7.84 -3.00
CA SER A 55 -14.84 7.81 -4.42
C SER A 55 -13.86 6.69 -4.74
N SER A 56 -13.85 6.29 -6.00
CA SER A 56 -12.87 5.37 -6.57
C SER A 56 -11.60 6.10 -7.04
N LYS A 57 -11.55 7.43 -6.99
CA LYS A 57 -10.38 8.21 -7.42
C LYS A 57 -9.55 8.62 -6.22
N ILE A 58 -8.25 8.36 -6.29
CA ILE A 58 -7.31 8.67 -5.21
C ILE A 58 -7.30 10.19 -4.92
N GLU A 59 -7.27 11.01 -5.97
CA GLU A 59 -7.23 12.48 -5.91
C GLU A 59 -8.46 13.11 -5.23
N GLU A 60 -9.58 12.39 -5.14
CA GLU A 60 -10.81 12.87 -4.49
C GLU A 60 -10.88 12.47 -3.01
N VAL A 61 -9.99 11.57 -2.57
CA VAL A 61 -10.00 10.99 -1.22
C VAL A 61 -8.79 11.44 -0.39
N VAL A 62 -7.63 11.61 -1.02
CA VAL A 62 -6.39 12.05 -0.37
C VAL A 62 -5.87 13.35 -0.95
N GLN A 63 -4.99 14.04 -0.23
CA GLN A 63 -4.41 15.28 -0.72
C GLN A 63 -3.56 15.04 -1.98
N LYS A 64 -3.40 16.10 -2.79
CA LYS A 64 -2.78 16.02 -4.12
C LYS A 64 -1.38 15.41 -4.10
N TRP A 65 -0.56 15.78 -3.11
CA TRP A 65 0.80 15.25 -2.99
C TRP A 65 0.79 13.73 -2.79
N TYR A 66 -0.07 13.23 -1.90
CA TYR A 66 -0.22 11.79 -1.65
C TYR A 66 -0.76 11.03 -2.86
N ALA A 67 -1.66 11.64 -3.63
CA ALA A 67 -2.16 11.07 -4.87
C ALA A 67 -1.06 10.94 -5.93
N GLU A 68 -0.16 11.92 -6.06
CA GLU A 68 1.01 11.83 -6.94
C GLU A 68 2.08 10.88 -6.40
N PHE A 69 2.26 10.82 -5.07
CA PHE A 69 3.24 9.96 -4.42
C PHE A 69 3.02 8.47 -4.72
N VAL A 70 1.76 8.02 -4.80
CA VAL A 70 1.40 6.63 -5.14
C VAL A 70 1.31 6.35 -6.64
N LYS A 71 1.46 7.36 -7.50
CA LYS A 71 1.55 7.19 -8.97
C LYS A 71 2.94 6.67 -9.35
N VAL A 72 3.27 5.48 -8.89
CA VAL A 72 4.51 4.77 -9.15
C VAL A 72 4.23 3.45 -9.89
N GLU A 73 5.29 2.80 -10.35
CA GLU A 73 5.19 1.46 -10.92
C GLU A 73 4.64 0.45 -9.88
N GLN A 74 3.87 -0.53 -10.34
CA GLN A 74 3.19 -1.51 -9.49
C GLN A 74 4.17 -2.28 -8.59
N VAL A 75 5.34 -2.65 -9.12
CA VAL A 75 6.40 -3.33 -8.37
C VAL A 75 6.84 -2.47 -7.18
N LEU A 76 7.09 -1.17 -7.41
CA LEU A 76 7.48 -0.25 -6.35
C LEU A 76 6.34 -0.03 -5.35
N LEU A 77 5.09 0.02 -5.81
CA LEU A 77 3.93 0.15 -4.93
C LEU A 77 3.81 -1.05 -3.96
N PHE A 78 3.98 -2.28 -4.44
CA PHE A 78 3.94 -3.48 -3.58
C PHE A 78 5.12 -3.55 -2.60
N GLU A 79 6.30 -3.12 -3.05
CA GLU A 79 7.46 -2.99 -2.15
C GLU A 79 7.22 -1.92 -1.07
N LEU A 80 6.56 -0.81 -1.42
CA LEU A 80 6.16 0.23 -0.47
C LEU A 80 5.14 -0.29 0.56
N VAL A 81 4.14 -1.09 0.14
CA VAL A 81 3.20 -1.73 1.08
C VAL A 81 3.96 -2.60 2.08
N THR A 82 4.88 -3.42 1.58
CA THR A 82 5.68 -4.35 2.41
C THR A 82 6.59 -3.59 3.37
N ALA A 83 7.27 -2.54 2.89
CA ALA A 83 8.13 -1.70 3.71
C ALA A 83 7.34 -0.92 4.76
N ALA A 84 6.18 -0.35 4.39
CA ALA A 84 5.31 0.38 5.32
C ALA A 84 4.78 -0.51 6.44
N ASN A 85 4.43 -1.75 6.12
CA ASN A 85 4.04 -2.77 7.11
C ASN A 85 5.22 -3.16 8.01
N PHE A 86 6.40 -3.38 7.44
CA PHE A 86 7.60 -3.75 8.21
C PHE A 86 8.04 -2.65 9.18
N MET A 87 7.95 -1.39 8.75
CA MET A 87 8.36 -0.22 9.54
C MET A 87 7.23 0.32 10.45
N ASP A 88 6.06 -0.34 10.47
CA ASP A 88 4.82 0.05 11.15
C ASP A 88 4.46 1.54 10.96
N ILE A 89 4.37 1.96 9.69
CA ILE A 89 3.95 3.31 9.28
C ILE A 89 2.50 3.24 8.80
N LYS A 90 1.55 3.24 9.75
CA LYS A 90 0.13 3.09 9.46
C LYS A 90 -0.43 4.04 8.38
N PRO A 91 -0.16 5.36 8.38
CA PRO A 91 -0.67 6.26 7.35
C PRO A 91 -0.16 5.92 5.93
N LEU A 92 1.08 5.47 5.80
CA LEU A 92 1.65 5.04 4.52
C LEU A 92 1.06 3.70 4.06
N LEU A 93 0.86 2.77 5.00
CA LEU A 93 0.20 1.51 4.73
C LEU A 93 -1.24 1.73 4.24
N ASP A 94 -2.01 2.57 4.93
CA ASP A 94 -3.39 2.89 4.55
C ASP A 94 -3.45 3.53 3.14
N LEU A 95 -2.53 4.45 2.82
CA LEU A 95 -2.43 5.09 1.51
C LEU A 95 -2.11 4.11 0.38
N THR A 96 -1.10 3.25 0.58
CA THR A 96 -0.66 2.27 -0.43
C THR A 96 -1.71 1.17 -0.62
N CYS A 97 -2.33 0.67 0.46
CA CYS A 97 -3.45 -0.26 0.39
C CYS A 97 -4.65 0.35 -0.34
N PHE A 98 -4.96 1.64 -0.12
CA PHE A 98 -6.02 2.31 -0.84
C PHE A 98 -5.73 2.42 -2.35
N ALA A 99 -4.49 2.74 -2.73
CA ALA A 99 -4.09 2.75 -4.14
C ALA A 99 -4.27 1.38 -4.81
N VAL A 100 -3.87 0.30 -4.11
CA VAL A 100 -4.08 -1.08 -4.57
C VAL A 100 -5.57 -1.42 -4.69
N ALA A 101 -6.40 -1.03 -3.71
CA ALA A 101 -7.84 -1.26 -3.76
C ALA A 101 -8.50 -0.56 -4.95
N VAL A 102 -8.06 0.66 -5.27
CA VAL A 102 -8.51 1.41 -6.46
C VAL A 102 -8.11 0.69 -7.75
N MET A 103 -6.92 0.08 -7.82
CA MET A 103 -6.49 -0.70 -8.99
C MET A 103 -7.31 -1.97 -9.22
N ILE A 104 -7.77 -2.61 -8.14
CA ILE A 104 -8.59 -3.82 -8.19
C ILE A 104 -10.05 -3.49 -8.57
N LYS A 105 -10.55 -2.33 -8.15
CA LYS A 105 -11.95 -1.97 -8.33
C LYS A 105 -12.35 -1.93 -9.80
N GLY A 106 -13.37 -2.71 -10.15
CA GLY A 106 -13.89 -2.79 -11.52
C GLY A 106 -13.04 -3.63 -12.49
N LYS A 107 -12.01 -4.33 -12.00
CA LYS A 107 -11.26 -5.33 -12.77
C LYS A 107 -11.93 -6.70 -12.67
N THR A 108 -11.83 -7.49 -13.74
CA THR A 108 -12.26 -8.88 -13.73
C THR A 108 -11.30 -9.73 -12.91
N ALA A 109 -11.75 -10.91 -12.46
CA ALA A 109 -10.88 -11.86 -11.76
C ALA A 109 -9.64 -12.23 -12.61
N GLU A 110 -9.79 -12.35 -13.93
CA GLU A 110 -8.68 -12.61 -14.85
C GLU A 110 -7.67 -11.45 -14.92
N ASP A 111 -8.15 -10.20 -14.96
CA ASP A 111 -7.26 -9.04 -14.96
C ASP A 111 -6.49 -8.92 -13.65
N ILE A 112 -7.16 -9.17 -12.52
CA ILE A 112 -6.52 -9.19 -11.19
C ILE A 112 -5.45 -10.28 -11.16
N ARG A 113 -5.73 -11.49 -11.65
CA ARG A 113 -4.73 -12.57 -11.74
C ARG A 113 -3.50 -12.13 -12.54
N LYS A 114 -3.68 -11.43 -13.67
CA LYS A 114 -2.56 -10.91 -14.47
C LYS A 114 -1.78 -9.82 -13.74
N ILE A 115 -2.46 -8.84 -13.13
CA ILE A 115 -1.84 -7.72 -12.42
C ILE A 115 -0.98 -8.21 -11.24
N PHE A 116 -1.50 -9.18 -10.49
CA PHE A 116 -0.80 -9.72 -9.32
C PHE A 116 0.07 -10.94 -9.64
N ASN A 117 0.18 -11.32 -10.92
CA ASN A 117 0.89 -12.51 -11.39
C ASN A 117 0.49 -13.79 -10.62
N ILE A 118 -0.81 -13.96 -10.37
CA ILE A 118 -1.41 -15.11 -9.67
C ILE A 118 -1.78 -16.16 -10.70
N SER A 119 -1.30 -17.39 -10.50
CA SER A 119 -1.71 -18.54 -11.33
C SER A 119 -3.14 -18.96 -10.99
N ASN A 120 -3.94 -19.30 -12.00
CA ASN A 120 -5.25 -19.90 -11.76
C ASN A 120 -5.06 -21.31 -11.19
N ASP A 121 -5.40 -21.49 -9.92
CA ASP A 121 -5.33 -22.74 -9.19
C ASP A 121 -6.65 -23.52 -9.20
N PHE A 122 -7.72 -22.94 -9.76
CA PHE A 122 -8.99 -23.63 -9.93
C PHE A 122 -8.98 -24.56 -11.15
N SER A 123 -9.56 -25.75 -10.98
CA SER A 123 -9.98 -26.55 -12.12
C SER A 123 -11.13 -25.87 -12.89
N PRO A 124 -11.36 -26.23 -14.18
CA PRO A 124 -12.45 -25.65 -14.95
C PRO A 124 -13.83 -25.86 -14.32
N GLU A 125 -14.01 -26.97 -13.59
CA GLU A 125 -15.28 -27.31 -12.93
C GLU A 125 -15.48 -26.49 -11.65
N GLU A 126 -14.43 -26.27 -10.86
CA GLU A 126 -14.47 -25.39 -9.69
C GLU A 126 -14.66 -23.92 -10.08
N GLU A 127 -14.01 -23.46 -11.15
CA GLU A 127 -14.19 -22.09 -11.63
C GLU A 127 -15.64 -21.85 -12.11
N ALA A 128 -16.25 -22.84 -12.77
CA ALA A 128 -17.65 -22.76 -13.19
C ALA A 128 -18.60 -22.73 -11.98
N ALA A 129 -18.35 -23.56 -10.96
CA ALA A 129 -19.12 -23.59 -9.72
C ALA A 129 -19.02 -22.25 -8.97
N VAL A 130 -17.79 -21.73 -8.77
CA VAL A 130 -17.56 -20.44 -8.12
C VAL A 130 -18.21 -19.29 -8.91
N ARG A 131 -18.15 -19.32 -10.24
CA ARG A 131 -18.81 -18.31 -11.08
C ARG A 131 -20.33 -18.39 -10.96
N GLU A 132 -20.89 -19.59 -10.92
CA GLU A 132 -22.32 -19.82 -10.73
C GLU A 132 -22.81 -19.37 -9.35
N GLU A 133 -22.07 -19.69 -8.30
CA GLU A 133 -22.34 -19.25 -6.93
C GLU A 133 -22.23 -17.74 -6.77
N ASN A 134 -21.35 -17.08 -7.52
CA ASN A 134 -21.14 -15.63 -7.45
C ASN A 134 -21.90 -14.82 -8.53
N LYS A 135 -22.83 -15.44 -9.27
CA LYS A 135 -23.70 -14.75 -10.24
C LYS A 135 -24.49 -13.59 -9.62
N TRP A 136 -24.77 -13.61 -8.31
CA TRP A 136 -25.45 -12.52 -7.62
C TRP A 136 -24.66 -11.21 -7.62
N CYS A 137 -23.32 -11.25 -7.75
CA CYS A 137 -22.47 -10.06 -7.88
C CYS A 137 -22.53 -9.42 -9.28
N GLU A 138 -22.96 -10.17 -10.29
CA GLU A 138 -23.05 -9.73 -11.69
C GLU A 138 -24.45 -9.22 -12.06
N GLN A 139 -25.43 -9.36 -11.17
CA GLN A 139 -26.79 -8.84 -11.37
C GLN A 139 -26.84 -7.35 -11.00
N PRO A 140 -27.45 -6.50 -11.86
CA PRO A 140 -27.51 -5.04 -11.66
C PRO A 140 -28.39 -4.61 -10.48
#